data_AF-A0A6G2Q924-F1
#
_entry.id   AF-A0A6G2Q924-F1
#
_cell.length_a   1.000
_cell.length_b   1.000
_cell.length_c   1.000
_cell.angle_alpha   90.00
_cell.angle_beta   90.00
_cell.angle_gamma   90.00
#
_symmetry.space_group_name_H-M   'P 1'
#
loop_
_entity.id
_entity.type
_entity.pdbx_description
1 polymer ?
#
loop_
_entity_poly.entity_id
_entity_poly.type
_entity_poly.pdbx_seq_one_letter_code
_entity_poly.pdbx_strand_id
1 'polypeptide(L)'
;HLGAMAGTLDLVQRGLTGLETRDGALWLDPVPLSKVSTYGFSIRYLGHWGIGVRLARKQLEIAVPDSAGAPIDVRLADRVVTVRPGRTVRLVLPE
;
A
#
# COMPACT_ATOMS: atom_id res chain seq x y z
N HIS A 1 -17.87 -15.79 -3.76
CA HIS A 1 -18.74 -14.84 -3.02
C HIS A 1 -17.90 -13.84 -2.22
N LEU A 2 -17.27 -12.86 -2.89
CA LEU A 2 -16.43 -11.80 -2.30
C LEU A 2 -17.02 -10.40 -2.58
N GLY A 3 -18.34 -10.30 -2.75
CA GLY A 3 -19.01 -9.04 -3.08
C GLY A 3 -19.52 -8.26 -1.86
N ALA A 4 -19.75 -8.92 -0.73
CA ALA A 4 -20.49 -8.33 0.39
C ALA A 4 -19.62 -7.95 1.62
N MET A 5 -18.38 -8.46 1.74
CA MET A 5 -17.43 -8.03 2.80
C MET A 5 -16.38 -7.03 2.32
N ALA A 6 -16.37 -6.71 1.03
CA ALA A 6 -15.50 -5.66 0.48
C ALA A 6 -15.85 -4.29 1.07
N GLY A 7 -17.12 -3.99 1.39
CA GLY A 7 -17.54 -2.67 1.87
C GLY A 7 -16.86 -2.22 3.17
N THR A 8 -16.84 -3.05 4.21
CA THR A 8 -16.28 -2.67 5.52
C THR A 8 -14.75 -2.77 5.55
N LEU A 9 -14.19 -3.75 4.83
CA LEU A 9 -12.73 -3.89 4.70
C LEU A 9 -12.14 -2.77 3.83
N ASP A 10 -12.79 -2.40 2.73
CA ASP A 10 -12.41 -1.29 1.85
C ASP A 10 -12.50 0.05 2.59
N LEU A 11 -13.56 0.28 3.38
CA LEU A 11 -13.71 1.50 4.18
C LEU A 11 -12.65 1.63 5.29
N VAL A 12 -12.31 0.53 5.98
CA VAL A 12 -11.25 0.54 7.01
C VAL A 12 -9.85 0.63 6.37
N GLN A 13 -9.61 -0.08 5.25
CA GLN A 13 -8.33 -0.05 4.52
C GLN A 13 -8.06 1.33 3.92
N ARG A 14 -9.03 1.90 3.19
CA ARG A 14 -8.93 3.25 2.64
C ARG A 14 -8.89 4.30 3.74
N GLY A 15 -9.68 4.15 4.80
CA GLY A 15 -9.67 5.07 5.94
C GLY A 15 -8.33 5.13 6.68
N LEU A 16 -7.59 4.01 6.75
CA LEU A 16 -6.30 3.95 7.48
C LEU A 16 -5.08 4.22 6.60
N THR A 17 -5.13 3.88 5.32
CA THR A 17 -3.97 4.01 4.41
C THR A 17 -4.12 5.08 3.34
N GLY A 18 -5.32 5.64 3.15
CA GLY A 18 -5.63 6.51 2.02
C GLY A 18 -5.39 5.84 0.66
N LEU A 19 -5.42 4.50 0.60
CA LEU A 19 -5.01 3.77 -0.60
C LEU A 19 -5.94 4.04 -1.78
N GLU A 20 -5.37 4.64 -2.82
CA GLU A 20 -6.05 4.88 -4.10
C GLU A 20 -5.17 4.47 -5.28
N THR A 21 -5.80 3.94 -6.33
CA THR A 21 -5.15 3.71 -7.62
C THR A 21 -5.51 4.84 -8.58
N ARG A 22 -4.57 5.75 -8.84
CA ARG A 22 -4.80 6.93 -9.69
C ARG A 22 -3.55 7.27 -10.51
N ASP A 23 -3.74 7.64 -11.77
CA ASP A 23 -2.67 8.09 -12.68
C ASP A 23 -1.50 7.08 -12.82
N GLY A 24 -1.80 5.79 -12.79
CA GLY A 24 -0.77 4.74 -12.90
C GLY A 24 0.11 4.60 -11.64
N ALA A 25 -0.29 5.17 -10.51
CA ALA A 25 0.39 5.00 -9.22
C ALA A 25 -0.54 4.47 -8.11
N LEU A 26 0.09 3.91 -7.08
CA LEU A 26 -0.52 3.65 -5.77
C LEU A 26 -0.32 4.90 -4.90
N TRP A 27 -1.40 5.61 -4.63
CA TRP A 27 -1.43 6.75 -3.71
C TRP A 27 -1.73 6.23 -2.31
N LEU A 28 -0.98 6.72 -1.33
CA LEU A 28 -1.11 6.37 0.07
C LEU A 28 -1.06 7.66 0.90
N ASP A 29 -2.07 7.85 1.74
CA ASP A 29 -2.14 8.90 2.76
C ASP A 29 -2.46 8.25 4.12
N PRO A 30 -1.49 7.51 4.69
CA PRO A 30 -1.72 6.73 5.90
C PRO A 30 -1.90 7.63 7.13
N VAL A 31 -3.00 7.46 7.83
CA VAL A 31 -3.25 8.16 9.09
C VAL A 31 -2.31 7.59 10.17
N PRO A 32 -1.66 8.44 11.00
CA PRO A 32 -0.80 7.97 12.08
C PRO A 32 -1.53 6.99 13.01
N LEU A 33 -1.04 5.76 13.07
CA LEU A 33 -1.56 4.76 13.99
C LEU A 33 -0.99 4.98 15.41
N SER A 34 -1.79 4.67 16.43
CA SER A 34 -1.31 4.61 17.81
C SER A 34 -0.15 3.61 17.94
N LYS A 35 0.72 3.78 18.94
CA LYS A 35 2.04 3.08 19.06
C LYS A 35 1.97 1.53 19.05
N VAL A 36 0.80 0.92 19.17
CA VAL A 36 0.59 -0.53 19.31
C VAL A 36 -0.09 -1.18 18.11
N SER A 37 -0.53 -0.40 17.11
CA SER A 37 -1.26 -0.94 15.97
C SER A 37 -0.33 -1.20 14.77
N THR A 38 -0.37 -2.43 14.25
CA THR A 38 0.19 -2.80 12.94
C THR A 38 -0.96 -3.24 12.06
N TYR A 39 -0.96 -2.77 10.81
CA TYR A 39 -1.93 -3.17 9.81
C TYR A 39 -1.22 -3.68 8.56
N GLY A 40 -1.72 -4.74 7.95
CA GLY A 40 -1.11 -5.34 6.77
C GLY A 40 -2.12 -6.06 5.90
N PHE A 41 -1.97 -5.92 4.58
CA PHE A 41 -2.85 -6.52 3.59
C PHE A 41 -2.09 -6.70 2.27
N SER A 42 -2.73 -7.38 1.31
CA SER A 42 -2.18 -7.54 -0.04
C SER A 42 -3.19 -7.14 -1.09
N ILE A 43 -2.70 -6.52 -2.16
CA ILE A 43 -3.52 -6.06 -3.29
C ILE A 43 -3.02 -6.64 -4.61
N ARG A 44 -3.86 -6.50 -5.63
CA ARG A 44 -3.48 -6.72 -7.03
C ARG A 44 -3.45 -5.37 -7.74
N TYR A 45 -2.36 -5.05 -8.42
CA TYR A 45 -2.20 -3.79 -9.15
C TYR A 45 -1.25 -3.95 -10.33
N LEU A 46 -1.57 -3.34 -11.49
CA LEU A 46 -0.78 -3.43 -12.74
C LEU A 46 -0.31 -4.85 -13.11
N GLY A 47 -1.17 -5.85 -12.91
CA GLY A 47 -0.86 -7.26 -13.21
C GLY A 47 -0.05 -7.98 -12.13
N HIS A 48 0.51 -7.27 -11.15
CA HIS A 48 1.13 -7.87 -9.97
C HIS A 48 0.06 -8.43 -9.03
N TRP A 49 0.25 -9.67 -8.59
CA TRP A 49 -0.63 -10.33 -7.63
C TRP A 49 0.06 -10.43 -6.28
N GLY A 50 -0.55 -9.90 -5.23
CA GLY A 50 -0.04 -10.04 -3.87
C GLY A 50 0.98 -8.98 -3.48
N ILE A 51 0.82 -7.74 -3.96
CA ILE A 51 1.61 -6.61 -3.45
C ILE A 51 1.28 -6.43 -1.97
N GLY A 52 2.26 -6.67 -1.11
CA GLY A 52 2.11 -6.51 0.33
C GLY A 52 2.24 -5.06 0.73
N VAL A 53 1.27 -4.56 1.50
CA VAL A 53 1.30 -3.25 2.12
C VAL A 53 1.22 -3.45 3.63
N ARG A 54 2.22 -2.98 4.37
CA ARG A 54 2.24 -3.08 5.83
C ARG A 54 2.59 -1.74 6.47
N LEU A 55 1.74 -1.30 7.37
CA LEU A 55 1.91 -0.09 8.15
C LEU A 55 2.14 -0.45 9.61
N ALA A 56 3.26 -0.01 10.18
CA ALA A 56 3.55 -0.16 11.60
C ALA A 56 4.17 1.12 12.14
N ARG A 57 3.56 1.71 13.17
CA ARG A 57 4.00 2.99 13.77
C ARG A 57 4.07 4.10 12.72
N LYS A 58 5.28 4.45 12.25
CA LYS A 58 5.57 5.44 11.21
C LYS A 58 6.34 4.82 10.03
N GLN A 59 6.20 3.51 9.82
CA GLN A 59 6.88 2.82 8.75
C GLN A 59 5.87 2.14 7.84
N LEU A 60 5.94 2.48 6.56
CA LEU A 60 5.25 1.82 5.48
C LEU A 60 6.23 0.86 4.79
N GLU A 61 5.85 -0.40 4.67
CA GLU A 61 6.57 -1.40 3.89
C GLU A 61 5.71 -1.79 2.68
N ILE A 62 6.32 -1.73 1.50
CA ILE A 62 5.72 -2.16 0.24
C ILE A 62 6.57 -3.28 -0.33
N ALA A 63 5.99 -4.46 -0.48
CA ALA A 63 6.63 -5.62 -1.08
C ALA A 63 5.95 -5.94 -2.41
N VAL A 64 6.70 -5.81 -3.51
CA VAL A 64 6.23 -6.18 -4.85
C VAL A 64 6.79 -7.57 -5.17
N PRO A 65 5.94 -8.59 -5.36
CA PRO A 65 6.39 -9.92 -5.75
C PRO A 65 7.20 -9.89 -7.04
N ASP A 66 8.04 -10.89 -7.23
CA ASP A 66 8.75 -11.03 -8.49
C ASP A 66 7.77 -11.36 -9.62
N SER A 67 7.89 -10.65 -10.73
CA SER A 67 6.98 -10.78 -11.88
C SER A 67 7.56 -10.09 -13.12
N ALA A 68 6.96 -10.37 -14.28
CA ALA A 68 7.28 -9.68 -15.54
C ALA A 68 6.60 -8.30 -15.67
N GLY A 69 5.90 -7.83 -14.64
CA GLY A 69 5.18 -6.55 -14.67
C GLY A 69 6.12 -5.33 -14.58
N ALA A 70 5.61 -4.17 -14.97
CA ALA A 70 6.35 -2.91 -14.86
C ALA A 70 6.57 -2.52 -13.38
N PRO A 71 7.61 -1.71 -13.08
CA PRO A 71 7.74 -1.08 -11.76
C PRO A 71 6.48 -0.30 -11.37
N ILE A 72 6.24 -0.20 -10.07
CA ILE A 72 5.08 0.49 -9.50
C ILE A 72 5.56 1.78 -8.86
N ASP A 73 4.90 2.90 -9.17
CA ASP A 73 5.09 4.13 -8.43
C ASP A 73 4.18 4.14 -7.19
N VAL A 74 4.79 4.37 -6.04
CA VAL A 74 4.12 4.58 -4.76
C VAL A 74 4.23 6.07 -4.43
N ARG A 75 3.09 6.74 -4.36
CA ARG A 75 3.00 8.16 -4.03
C ARG A 75 2.54 8.37 -2.60
N LEU A 76 3.34 9.12 -1.87
CA LEU A 76 3.03 9.70 -0.56
C LEU A 76 2.82 11.21 -0.74
N ALA A 77 2.28 11.87 0.28
CA ALA A 77 2.06 13.31 0.27
C ALA A 77 3.33 14.13 -0.07
N ASP A 78 4.50 13.66 0.38
CA ASP A 78 5.77 14.37 0.27
C ASP A 78 6.68 13.87 -0.86
N ARG A 79 6.44 12.67 -1.41
CA ARG A 79 7.38 12.03 -2.35
C ARG A 79 6.77 10.90 -3.17
N VAL A 80 7.50 10.53 -4.22
CA VAL A 80 7.22 9.35 -5.06
C VAL A 80 8.38 8.37 -4.97
N VAL A 81 8.07 7.08 -4.84
CA VAL A 81 9.04 5.99 -4.80
C VAL A 81 8.66 4.91 -5.80
N THR A 82 9.55 4.61 -6.74
CA THR A 82 9.36 3.51 -7.70
C THR A 82 9.88 2.20 -7.12
N VAL A 83 9.02 1.17 -7.11
CA VAL A 83 9.33 -0.17 -6.61
C VAL A 83 9.34 -1.15 -7.77
N ARG A 84 10.49 -1.76 -8.03
CA ARG A 84 10.62 -2.79 -9.09
C ARG A 84 10.03 -4.13 -8.62
N PRO A 85 9.64 -5.02 -9.53
CA PRO A 85 9.27 -6.39 -9.18
C PRO A 85 10.38 -7.08 -8.38
N GLY A 86 9.98 -7.95 -7.45
CA GLY A 86 10.89 -8.68 -6.57
C GLY A 86 11.58 -7.82 -5.51
N ARG A 87 11.13 -6.57 -5.29
CA ARG A 87 11.71 -5.66 -4.30
C ARG A 87 10.73 -5.33 -3.18
N THR A 88 11.32 -5.11 -2.02
CA THR A 88 10.65 -4.55 -0.85
C THR A 88 11.31 -3.24 -0.49
N VAL A 89 10.49 -2.21 -0.28
CA VAL A 89 10.94 -0.91 0.23
C VAL A 89 10.31 -0.62 1.57
N ARG A 90 11.06 0.08 2.43
CA ARG A 90 10.60 0.56 3.73
C ARG A 90 10.73 2.07 3.76
N LEU A 91 9.63 2.74 4.06
CA LEU A 91 9.46 4.18 3.96
C LEU A 91 9.09 4.71 5.34
N VAL A 92 9.83 5.71 5.83
CA VAL A 92 9.47 6.44 7.05
C VAL A 92 8.41 7.47 6.70
N LEU A 93 7.26 7.42 7.35
CA LEU A 93 6.18 8.35 7.10
C LEU A 93 6.44 9.69 7.79
N PRO A 94 6.08 10.82 7.15
CA PRO A 94 6.12 12.13 7.79
C PRO A 94 5.20 12.19 9.02
N GLU A 95 5.39 13.23 9.84
CA GLU A 95 4.53 13.47 11.02
C GLU A 95 3.14 13.98 10.66
#